data_AF-W2S7S0-F1
#
_entry.id   AF-W2S7S0-F1
#
_cell.length_a   1.000
_cell.length_b   1.000
_cell.length_c   1.000
_cell.angle_alpha   90.00
_cell.angle_beta   90.00
_cell.angle_gamma   90.00
#
_symmetry.space_group_name_H-M   'P 1'
#
loop_
_entity.id
_entity.type
_entity.pdbx_description
1 polymer ?
#
loop_
_entity_poly.entity_id
_entity_poly.type
_entity_poly.pdbx_seq_one_letter_code
_entity_poly.pdbx_strand_id
1 'polypeptide(L)'
;MVNIGIPKNYTASPTDLHASASLTSRSINHEAITDLDSSNAFEGPEKLLEVWFAPSPNDLLDCTEPKGLKAVPAEVWKTMLDLVHCQVLSIVESEDVDAYLLSESSMFVFPHKLILKTCGTTTLLCGLPRILEIATLFGGFPRNTAPPNPGILVAAAPYRVFYSRKNFLFPDRQKGPHRSWRDEVHTLDKLFLHGSAYMIGKMNGDHWYLYLTEPFTMLTPPASPQSMDSPGTETKVIDLPSSLVTDRAAKVCEGEDETLEVLMTDLDEDNAKQFYLENASAVAAE
;
A
#
# COMPACT_ATOMS: atom_id res chain seq x y z
N MET A 1 37.18 11.23 -3.44
CA MET A 1 36.02 11.61 -2.59
C MET A 1 35.45 12.90 -3.16
N VAL A 2 34.51 12.77 -4.11
CA VAL A 2 33.85 13.94 -4.70
C VAL A 2 32.67 14.24 -3.80
N ASN A 3 32.80 15.31 -3.01
CA ASN A 3 31.75 15.78 -2.12
C ASN A 3 30.73 16.54 -2.99
N ILE A 4 29.72 15.82 -3.50
CA ILE A 4 28.62 16.43 -4.23
C ILE A 4 27.69 17.01 -3.17
N GLY A 5 27.92 18.28 -2.83
CA GLY A 5 27.09 19.00 -1.87
C GLY A 5 25.64 19.06 -2.32
N ILE A 6 24.72 18.88 -1.38
CA ILE A 6 23.27 19.05 -1.60
C ILE A 6 23.03 20.50 -2.07
N PRO A 7 22.37 20.72 -3.22
CA PRO A 7 22.07 22.07 -3.70
C PRO A 7 21.20 22.81 -2.69
N LYS A 8 21.63 24.01 -2.28
CA LYS A 8 20.98 24.78 -1.20
C LYS A 8 19.60 25.37 -1.55
N ASN A 9 19.19 25.29 -2.81
CA ASN A 9 17.96 25.93 -3.33
C ASN A 9 17.19 24.97 -4.27
N TYR A 10 16.86 23.76 -3.80
CA TYR A 10 15.93 22.89 -4.54
C TYR A 10 14.49 23.21 -4.11
N THR A 11 13.97 24.35 -4.57
CA THR A 11 12.57 24.77 -4.34
C THR A 11 11.69 24.62 -5.58
N ALA A 12 12.24 24.13 -6.70
CA ALA A 12 11.45 23.84 -7.88
C ALA A 12 10.87 22.42 -7.80
N SER A 13 9.57 22.32 -7.49
CA SER A 13 8.80 21.17 -7.99
C SER A 13 8.92 21.15 -9.52
N PRO A 14 9.13 20.00 -10.20
CA PRO A 14 9.36 19.95 -11.65
C PRO A 14 8.19 20.43 -12.54
N THR A 15 7.15 21.03 -11.97
CA THR A 15 5.88 21.30 -12.64
C THR A 15 5.91 22.54 -13.55
N ASP A 16 6.94 23.39 -13.47
CA ASP A 16 6.96 24.69 -14.17
C ASP A 16 7.74 24.73 -15.49
N LEU A 17 8.16 23.58 -16.04
CA LEU A 17 8.87 23.55 -17.32
C LEU A 17 8.05 22.79 -18.38
N HIS A 18 7.46 23.59 -19.28
CA HIS A 18 6.72 23.21 -20.48
C HIS A 18 5.36 22.53 -20.26
N ALA A 19 4.31 23.36 -20.21
CA ALA A 19 2.93 22.95 -20.44
C ALA A 19 2.77 22.39 -21.88
N SER A 20 3.02 21.09 -22.06
CA SER A 20 2.07 20.30 -22.84
C SER A 20 0.82 20.16 -21.98
N ALA A 21 -0.37 20.23 -22.58
CA ALA A 21 -1.63 20.10 -21.86
C ALA A 21 -1.74 18.67 -21.29
N SER A 22 -1.12 18.45 -20.13
CA SER A 22 -1.25 17.22 -19.37
C SER A 22 -2.67 17.15 -18.84
N LEU A 23 -3.37 16.04 -19.11
CA LEU A 23 -4.72 15.73 -18.63
C LEU A 23 -4.75 15.46 -17.11
N THR A 24 -3.86 16.09 -16.35
CA THR A 24 -3.79 15.91 -14.90
C THR A 24 -4.85 16.78 -14.24
N SER A 25 -5.86 16.18 -13.62
CA SER A 25 -6.83 16.87 -12.76
C SER A 25 -6.41 16.78 -11.30
N ARG A 26 -6.68 17.85 -10.54
CA ARG A 26 -6.48 17.87 -9.09
C ARG A 26 -7.77 18.30 -8.42
N SER A 27 -8.19 17.58 -7.39
CA SER A 27 -9.30 17.93 -6.52
C SER A 27 -8.83 18.01 -5.06
N ILE A 28 -9.35 18.97 -4.30
CA ILE A 28 -8.99 19.20 -2.89
C ILE A 28 -10.29 19.17 -2.07
N ASN A 29 -10.29 18.36 -1.01
CA ASN A 29 -11.37 18.25 -0.06
C ASN A 29 -11.16 19.22 1.11
N HIS A 30 -11.64 20.45 0.96
CA HIS A 30 -11.46 21.51 1.96
C HIS A 30 -12.14 21.20 3.30
N GLU A 31 -13.24 20.46 3.30
CA GLU A 31 -13.95 20.08 4.54
C GLU A 31 -13.09 19.14 5.38
N ALA A 32 -12.55 18.07 4.80
CA ALA A 32 -11.70 17.12 5.51
C ALA A 32 -10.38 17.74 6.02
N ILE A 33 -9.85 18.75 5.33
CA ILE A 33 -8.61 19.44 5.74
C ILE A 33 -8.86 20.37 6.93
N THR A 34 -10.03 21.01 7.00
CA THR A 34 -10.33 22.01 8.04
C THR A 34 -10.41 21.37 9.43
N ASP A 35 -10.88 20.13 9.51
CA ASP A 35 -11.05 19.38 10.76
C ASP A 35 -9.87 18.45 11.08
N LEU A 36 -8.77 18.52 10.31
CA LEU A 36 -7.61 17.65 10.48
C LEU A 36 -6.75 18.07 11.69
N ASP A 37 -6.96 17.43 12.83
CA ASP A 37 -6.13 17.59 14.03
C ASP A 37 -5.08 16.46 14.15
N SER A 38 -3.80 16.83 14.01
CA SER A 38 -2.66 15.91 14.15
C SER A 38 -2.08 15.86 15.57
N SER A 39 -2.70 16.51 16.55
CA SER A 39 -2.21 16.57 17.95
C SER A 39 -2.05 15.20 18.62
N ASN A 40 -2.78 14.19 18.13
CA ASN A 40 -2.72 12.80 18.60
C ASN A 40 -2.15 11.84 17.55
N ALA A 41 -1.45 12.35 16.52
CA ALA A 41 -0.87 11.53 15.47
C ALA A 41 0.04 10.46 16.09
N PHE A 42 -0.25 9.20 15.77
CA PHE A 42 0.53 8.08 16.26
C PHE A 42 1.75 7.89 15.35
N GLU A 43 2.92 8.24 15.88
CA GLU A 43 4.18 7.94 15.23
C GLU A 43 4.44 6.43 15.30
N GLY A 44 4.34 5.78 14.14
CA GLY A 44 4.59 4.35 14.00
C GLY A 44 4.86 4.00 12.54
N PRO A 45 5.65 2.94 12.29
CA PRO A 45 6.04 2.59 10.94
C PRO A 45 4.84 2.24 10.08
N GLU A 46 4.98 2.63 8.81
CA GLU A 46 3.96 2.49 7.80
C GLU A 46 3.71 1.01 7.47
N LYS A 47 2.47 0.74 7.08
CA LYS A 47 2.00 -0.53 6.53
C LYS A 47 1.77 -0.30 5.04
N LEU A 48 2.42 -1.09 4.21
CA LEU A 48 2.29 -1.04 2.77
C LEU A 48 1.53 -2.27 2.28
N LEU A 49 0.48 -2.04 1.51
CA LEU A 49 -0.25 -3.07 0.78
C LEU A 49 -0.16 -2.75 -0.70
N GLU A 50 0.21 -3.74 -1.49
CA GLU A 50 0.19 -3.67 -2.94
C GLU A 50 -0.55 -4.89 -3.49
N VAL A 51 -1.60 -4.64 -4.27
CA VAL A 51 -2.48 -5.67 -4.83
C VAL A 51 -2.49 -5.52 -6.34
N TRP A 52 -1.97 -6.52 -7.03
CA TRP A 52 -1.95 -6.61 -8.49
C TRP A 52 -3.08 -7.52 -8.93
N PHE A 53 -3.88 -7.10 -9.90
CA PHE A 53 -4.92 -7.90 -10.54
C PHE A 53 -4.53 -8.36 -11.94
N ALA A 54 -3.52 -7.72 -12.55
CA ALA A 54 -2.86 -8.19 -13.77
C ALA A 54 -1.36 -7.82 -13.73
N PRO A 55 -0.49 -8.48 -14.52
CA PRO A 55 0.96 -8.20 -14.55
C PRO A 55 1.35 -6.81 -15.05
N SER A 56 0.51 -6.18 -15.86
CA SER A 56 0.76 -4.85 -16.43
C SER A 56 -0.56 -4.20 -16.86
N PRO A 57 -0.58 -2.88 -17.15
CA PRO A 57 -1.79 -2.21 -17.63
C PRO A 57 -2.24 -2.71 -19.01
N ASN A 58 -1.36 -3.36 -19.78
CA ASN A 58 -1.67 -3.93 -21.10
C ASN A 58 -2.21 -5.37 -21.02
N ASP A 59 -2.13 -6.03 -19.86
CA ASP A 59 -2.50 -7.44 -19.66
C ASP A 59 -3.89 -7.61 -19.03
N LEU A 60 -4.81 -6.67 -19.27
CA LEU A 60 -6.19 -6.70 -18.78
C LEU A 60 -7.12 -7.58 -19.63
N LEU A 61 -6.62 -8.69 -20.18
CA LEU A 61 -7.31 -9.51 -21.20
C LEU A 61 -8.65 -10.10 -20.74
N ASP A 62 -8.73 -10.51 -19.47
CA ASP A 62 -9.94 -11.06 -18.85
C ASP A 62 -10.78 -10.00 -18.11
N CYS A 63 -10.41 -8.72 -18.25
CA CYS A 63 -11.10 -7.60 -17.62
C CYS A 63 -12.20 -7.05 -18.54
N THR A 64 -13.43 -6.95 -18.05
CA THR A 64 -14.53 -6.36 -18.82
C THR A 64 -14.46 -4.83 -18.89
N GLU A 65 -13.59 -4.22 -18.09
CA GLU A 65 -13.42 -2.77 -17.99
C GLU A 65 -12.01 -2.38 -18.45
N PRO A 66 -11.84 -1.75 -19.63
CA PRO A 66 -10.52 -1.46 -20.20
C PRO A 66 -9.62 -0.58 -19.33
N LYS A 67 -10.20 0.25 -18.46
CA LYS A 67 -9.45 1.08 -17.51
C LYS A 67 -9.16 0.37 -16.18
N GLY A 68 -9.63 -0.87 -16.01
CA GLY A 68 -9.48 -1.66 -14.80
C GLY A 68 -9.90 -0.89 -13.56
N LEU A 69 -9.04 -0.85 -12.54
CA LEU A 69 -9.36 -0.15 -11.27
C LEU A 69 -9.55 1.36 -11.42
N LYS A 70 -9.04 1.99 -12.50
CA LYS A 70 -9.25 3.43 -12.74
C LYS A 70 -10.66 3.77 -13.22
N ALA A 71 -11.45 2.78 -13.62
CA ALA A 71 -12.87 3.01 -13.90
C ALA A 71 -13.71 3.14 -12.62
N VAL A 72 -13.15 2.75 -11.47
CA VAL A 72 -13.87 2.78 -10.19
C VAL A 72 -14.10 4.23 -9.76
N PRO A 73 -15.35 4.64 -9.47
CA PRO A 73 -15.63 5.99 -9.01
C PRO A 73 -14.94 6.31 -7.68
N ALA A 74 -14.38 7.53 -7.55
CA ALA A 74 -13.69 7.97 -6.35
C ALA A 74 -14.52 7.83 -5.06
N GLU A 75 -15.85 7.99 -5.13
CA GLU A 75 -16.76 7.81 -3.98
C GLU A 75 -16.78 6.37 -3.43
N VAL A 76 -16.58 5.38 -4.32
CA VAL A 76 -16.46 3.98 -3.91
C VAL A 76 -15.18 3.76 -3.12
N TRP A 77 -14.08 4.37 -3.57
CA TRP A 77 -12.81 4.36 -2.84
C TRP A 77 -12.88 5.08 -1.50
N LYS A 78 -13.52 6.26 -1.44
CA LYS A 78 -13.75 6.99 -0.18
C LYS A 78 -14.49 6.11 0.84
N THR A 79 -15.59 5.47 0.42
CA THR A 79 -16.35 4.56 1.29
C THR A 79 -15.49 3.39 1.79
N MET A 80 -14.57 2.87 0.98
CA MET A 80 -13.63 1.83 1.40
C MET A 80 -12.61 2.35 2.41
N LEU A 81 -12.06 3.54 2.17
CA LEU A 81 -11.07 4.18 3.06
C LEU A 81 -11.69 4.55 4.42
N ASP A 82 -12.97 4.92 4.45
CA ASP A 82 -13.71 5.17 5.69
C ASP A 82 -13.77 3.94 6.60
N LEU A 83 -13.81 2.72 6.03
CA LEU A 83 -13.80 1.47 6.81
C LEU A 83 -12.51 1.30 7.63
N VAL A 84 -11.41 1.87 7.13
CA VAL A 84 -10.11 1.81 7.80
C VAL A 84 -9.76 3.12 8.52
N HIS A 85 -10.71 4.05 8.62
CA HIS A 85 -10.54 5.38 9.23
C HIS A 85 -9.55 6.29 8.49
N CYS A 86 -9.47 6.17 7.17
CA CYS A 86 -8.70 7.08 6.32
C CYS A 86 -9.63 8.02 5.58
N GLN A 87 -9.35 9.32 5.63
CA GLN A 87 -10.09 10.32 4.87
C GLN A 87 -9.30 10.80 3.66
N VAL A 88 -9.96 10.99 2.52
CA VAL A 88 -9.34 11.55 1.31
C VAL A 88 -9.27 13.08 1.43
N LEU A 89 -8.05 13.61 1.43
CA LEU A 89 -7.77 15.05 1.47
C LEU A 89 -7.69 15.68 0.07
N SER A 90 -7.08 14.98 -0.88
CA SER A 90 -7.01 15.45 -2.27
C SER A 90 -6.74 14.29 -3.22
N ILE A 91 -7.14 14.44 -4.47
CA ILE A 91 -6.91 13.45 -5.53
C ILE A 91 -6.18 14.15 -6.68
N VAL A 92 -5.14 13.52 -7.23
CA VAL A 92 -4.49 13.89 -8.48
C VAL A 92 -4.69 12.74 -9.44
N GLU A 93 -5.45 12.95 -10.51
CA GLU A 93 -5.72 11.94 -11.53
C GLU A 93 -4.81 12.21 -12.72
N SER A 94 -4.26 11.15 -13.31
CA SER A 94 -3.43 11.23 -14.52
C SER A 94 -3.88 10.18 -15.53
N GLU A 95 -3.14 9.96 -16.62
CA GLU A 95 -3.45 8.89 -17.55
C GLU A 95 -3.17 7.51 -16.94
N ASP A 96 -2.04 7.37 -16.24
CA ASP A 96 -1.55 6.07 -15.76
C ASP A 96 -1.97 5.73 -14.33
N VAL A 97 -2.13 6.75 -13.47
CA VAL A 97 -2.37 6.56 -12.03
C VAL A 97 -3.23 7.66 -11.43
N ASP A 98 -4.12 7.28 -10.51
CA ASP A 98 -4.83 8.23 -9.66
C ASP A 98 -4.23 8.17 -8.25
N ALA A 99 -3.68 9.29 -7.81
CA ALA A 99 -3.00 9.44 -6.52
C ALA A 99 -3.92 10.14 -5.51
N TYR A 100 -4.19 9.46 -4.41
CA TYR A 100 -5.03 9.92 -3.32
C TYR A 100 -4.13 10.29 -2.14
N LEU A 101 -4.15 11.57 -1.75
CA LEU A 101 -3.59 12.03 -0.49
C LEU A 101 -4.63 11.81 0.60
N LEU A 102 -4.24 11.13 1.67
CA LEU A 102 -5.11 10.78 2.79
C LEU A 102 -4.67 11.51 4.07
N SER A 103 -5.54 11.56 5.07
CA SER A 103 -5.32 12.23 6.36
C SER A 103 -3.99 11.89 7.04
N GLU A 104 -3.50 10.67 6.89
CA GLU A 104 -2.20 10.23 7.44
C GLU A 104 -1.44 9.31 6.47
N SER A 105 -1.77 9.32 5.18
CA SER A 105 -1.51 8.16 4.32
C SER A 105 -1.59 8.50 2.82
N SER A 106 -1.29 7.53 1.95
CA SER A 106 -1.46 7.68 0.51
C SER A 106 -1.99 6.40 -0.14
N MET A 107 -2.72 6.56 -1.24
CA MET A 107 -3.18 5.45 -2.07
C MET A 107 -2.98 5.78 -3.55
N PHE A 108 -2.54 4.81 -4.33
CA PHE A 108 -2.30 4.93 -5.77
C PHE A 108 -3.09 3.86 -6.50
N VAL A 109 -3.89 4.27 -7.48
CA VAL A 109 -4.74 3.38 -8.27
C VAL A 109 -4.28 3.40 -9.73
N PHE A 110 -3.74 2.27 -10.17
CA PHE A 110 -3.37 2.01 -11.56
C PHE A 110 -4.44 1.11 -12.20
N PRO A 111 -4.48 0.95 -13.54
CA PRO A 111 -5.46 0.05 -14.16
C PRO A 111 -5.39 -1.38 -13.63
N HIS A 112 -4.18 -1.88 -13.36
CA HIS A 112 -3.90 -3.28 -13.04
C HIS A 112 -3.50 -3.51 -11.57
N LYS A 113 -3.18 -2.46 -10.80
CA LYS A 113 -2.73 -2.58 -9.41
C LYS A 113 -3.16 -1.42 -8.52
N LEU A 114 -3.20 -1.68 -7.22
CA LEU A 114 -3.47 -0.69 -6.19
C LEU A 114 -2.39 -0.75 -5.12
N ILE A 115 -1.86 0.42 -4.74
CA ILE A 115 -0.94 0.58 -3.62
C ILE A 115 -1.65 1.40 -2.55
N LEU A 116 -1.75 0.87 -1.33
CA LEU A 116 -2.28 1.56 -0.18
C LEU A 116 -1.23 1.56 0.92
N LYS A 117 -0.79 2.76 1.30
CA LYS A 117 0.21 2.95 2.33
C LYS A 117 -0.43 3.69 3.49
N THR A 118 -0.45 3.07 4.66
CA THR A 118 -1.09 3.64 5.86
C THR A 118 -0.12 3.75 7.01
N CYS A 119 -0.30 4.75 7.87
CA CYS A 119 0.43 4.84 9.14
C CYS A 119 -0.53 4.78 10.33
N GLY A 120 -0.06 5.18 11.50
CA GLY A 120 -0.94 5.31 12.67
C GLY A 120 -1.44 3.96 13.21
N THR A 121 -2.69 4.00 13.67
CA THR A 121 -3.43 2.81 14.16
C THR A 121 -4.45 2.26 13.15
N THR A 122 -4.33 2.72 11.89
CA THR A 122 -5.15 2.31 10.75
C THR A 122 -5.12 0.80 10.55
N THR A 123 -6.29 0.21 10.32
CA THR A 123 -6.46 -1.24 10.18
C THR A 123 -6.49 -1.67 8.72
N LEU A 124 -5.38 -1.41 8.01
CA LEU A 124 -5.25 -1.60 6.57
C LEU A 124 -5.79 -2.94 6.04
N LEU A 125 -5.50 -4.06 6.73
CA LEU A 125 -5.94 -5.39 6.27
C LEU A 125 -7.45 -5.62 6.39
N CYS A 126 -8.16 -4.79 7.17
CA CYS A 126 -9.63 -4.81 7.20
C CYS A 126 -10.25 -4.27 5.90
N GLY A 127 -9.55 -3.38 5.18
CA GLY A 127 -10.02 -2.84 3.89
C GLY A 127 -9.80 -3.78 2.72
N LEU A 128 -8.83 -4.70 2.81
CA LEU A 128 -8.43 -5.59 1.71
C LEU A 128 -9.60 -6.43 1.13
N PRO A 129 -10.46 -7.08 1.94
CA PRO A 129 -11.63 -7.78 1.40
C PRO A 129 -12.53 -6.88 0.53
N ARG A 130 -12.74 -5.63 0.95
CA ARG A 130 -13.53 -4.66 0.19
C ARG A 130 -12.83 -4.21 -1.09
N ILE A 131 -11.49 -4.08 -1.07
CA ILE A 131 -10.70 -3.80 -2.28
C ILE A 131 -10.89 -4.90 -3.33
N LEU A 132 -10.81 -6.17 -2.91
CA LEU A 132 -11.00 -7.32 -3.82
C LEU A 132 -12.42 -7.36 -4.40
N GLU A 133 -13.43 -7.01 -3.61
CA GLU A 133 -14.81 -6.90 -4.06
C GLU A 133 -15.00 -5.76 -5.09
N ILE A 134 -14.43 -4.59 -4.80
CA ILE A 134 -14.49 -3.42 -5.69
C ILE A 134 -13.87 -3.76 -7.06
N ALA A 135 -12.73 -4.46 -7.08
CA ALA A 135 -12.08 -4.88 -8.30
C ALA A 135 -12.99 -5.75 -9.19
N THR A 136 -13.81 -6.64 -8.61
CA THR A 136 -14.82 -7.38 -9.37
C THR A 136 -15.99 -6.51 -9.79
N LEU A 137 -16.58 -5.73 -8.87
CA LEU A 137 -17.85 -5.05 -9.10
C LEU A 137 -17.73 -3.85 -10.04
N PHE A 138 -16.61 -3.12 -9.95
CA PHE A 138 -16.40 -1.85 -10.64
C PHE A 138 -15.14 -1.88 -11.51
N GLY A 139 -14.12 -2.65 -11.11
CA GLY A 139 -12.87 -2.77 -11.86
C GLY A 139 -12.91 -3.75 -13.02
N GLY A 140 -14.00 -4.51 -13.20
CA GLY A 140 -14.18 -5.45 -14.32
C GLY A 140 -13.37 -6.74 -14.25
N PHE A 141 -12.67 -7.01 -13.14
CA PHE A 141 -11.85 -8.21 -12.99
C PHE A 141 -12.69 -9.49 -12.78
N PRO A 142 -12.15 -10.68 -13.12
CA PRO A 142 -12.88 -11.94 -13.02
C PRO A 142 -13.57 -12.15 -11.67
N ARG A 143 -14.82 -12.59 -11.75
CA ARG A 143 -15.66 -12.82 -10.57
C ARG A 143 -15.36 -14.18 -9.96
N ASN A 144 -14.85 -14.18 -8.72
CA ASN A 144 -14.68 -15.38 -7.92
C ASN A 144 -15.60 -15.33 -6.68
N THR A 145 -15.78 -16.48 -6.04
CA THR A 145 -16.48 -16.54 -4.75
C THR A 145 -15.56 -15.94 -3.69
N ALA A 146 -16.05 -14.98 -2.91
CA ALA A 146 -15.25 -14.38 -1.86
C ALA A 146 -14.92 -15.38 -0.74
N PRO A 147 -13.73 -15.28 -0.12
CA PRO A 147 -13.46 -15.93 1.15
C PRO A 147 -14.46 -15.50 2.23
N PRO A 148 -14.62 -16.28 3.31
CA PRO A 148 -15.55 -15.94 4.38
C PRO A 148 -15.30 -14.54 4.97
N ASN A 149 -16.17 -13.59 4.62
CA ASN A 149 -16.15 -12.24 5.15
C ASN A 149 -17.59 -11.68 5.23
N PRO A 150 -18.03 -11.14 6.38
CA PRO A 150 -19.38 -10.61 6.51
C PRO A 150 -19.71 -9.54 5.46
N GLY A 151 -20.76 -9.79 4.67
CA GLY A 151 -21.27 -8.82 3.70
C GLY A 151 -20.59 -8.82 2.32
N ILE A 152 -19.53 -9.61 2.13
CA ILE A 152 -18.80 -9.71 0.85
C ILE A 152 -19.01 -11.09 0.26
N LEU A 153 -19.63 -11.16 -0.91
CA LEU A 153 -19.99 -12.43 -1.57
C LEU A 153 -19.12 -12.73 -2.80
N VAL A 154 -18.55 -11.70 -3.40
CA VAL A 154 -17.72 -11.79 -4.61
C VAL A 154 -16.43 -11.04 -4.39
N ALA A 155 -15.36 -11.52 -5.02
CA ALA A 155 -14.05 -10.90 -4.96
C ALA A 155 -13.26 -11.29 -6.21
N ALA A 156 -12.35 -10.41 -6.63
CA ALA A 156 -11.41 -10.71 -7.69
C ALA A 156 -10.22 -11.42 -7.08
N ALA A 157 -9.80 -12.53 -7.69
CA ALA A 157 -8.53 -13.15 -7.35
C ALA A 157 -7.40 -12.25 -7.89
N PRO A 158 -6.51 -11.72 -7.03
CA PRO A 158 -5.41 -10.91 -7.52
C PRO A 158 -4.41 -11.78 -8.29
N TYR A 159 -3.68 -11.16 -9.23
CA TYR A 159 -2.47 -11.72 -9.80
C TYR A 159 -1.42 -11.94 -8.71
N ARG A 160 -1.19 -10.93 -7.87
CA ARG A 160 -0.18 -10.98 -6.81
C ARG A 160 -0.49 -10.00 -5.69
N VAL A 161 -0.11 -10.35 -4.47
CA VAL A 161 -0.26 -9.47 -3.29
C VAL A 161 1.08 -9.34 -2.58
N PHE A 162 1.40 -8.13 -2.16
CA PHE A 162 2.48 -7.82 -1.24
C PHE A 162 1.92 -7.06 -0.05
N TYR A 163 2.28 -7.49 1.14
CA TYR A 163 2.02 -6.76 2.36
C TYR A 163 3.30 -6.67 3.16
N SER A 164 3.71 -5.46 3.50
CA SER A 164 4.95 -5.25 4.22
C SER A 164 4.85 -4.16 5.27
N ARG A 165 5.76 -4.21 6.23
CA ARG A 165 5.98 -3.15 7.21
C ARG A 165 7.30 -3.36 7.95
N LYS A 166 7.87 -2.26 8.42
CA LYS A 166 8.92 -2.32 9.44
C LYS A 166 8.33 -2.76 10.79
N ASN A 167 9.16 -3.34 11.66
CA ASN A 167 8.78 -3.60 13.05
C ASN A 167 8.30 -2.33 13.78
N PHE A 168 7.16 -2.39 14.47
CA PHE A 168 6.57 -1.24 15.16
C PHE A 168 7.42 -0.74 16.32
N LEU A 169 7.46 0.58 16.51
CA LEU A 169 8.01 1.20 17.72
C LEU A 169 7.15 0.89 18.94
N PHE A 170 5.82 0.91 18.79
CA PHE A 170 4.86 0.59 19.85
C PHE A 170 3.82 -0.44 19.37
N PRO A 171 4.17 -1.74 19.29
CA PRO A 171 3.25 -2.79 18.83
C PRO A 171 1.95 -2.86 19.63
N ASP A 172 2.01 -2.67 20.95
CA ASP A 172 0.85 -2.80 21.85
C ASP A 172 -0.25 -1.74 21.61
N ARG A 173 0.08 -0.64 20.91
CA ARG A 173 -0.88 0.42 20.56
C ARG A 173 -1.64 0.12 19.27
N GLN A 174 -1.24 -0.89 18.51
CA GLN A 174 -1.93 -1.27 17.28
C GLN A 174 -3.28 -1.94 17.56
N LYS A 175 -4.21 -1.79 16.61
CA LYS A 175 -5.52 -2.44 16.64
C LYS A 175 -5.46 -3.71 15.79
N GLY A 176 -6.28 -4.71 16.14
CA GLY A 176 -6.36 -5.94 15.34
C GLY A 176 -6.79 -5.63 13.90
N PRO A 177 -6.22 -6.30 12.88
CA PRO A 177 -5.30 -7.45 12.98
C PRO A 177 -3.81 -7.10 13.20
N HIS A 178 -3.44 -5.83 13.30
CA HIS A 178 -2.04 -5.37 13.30
C HIS A 178 -1.32 -5.41 14.64
N ARG A 179 -1.82 -6.19 15.61
CA ARG A 179 -1.20 -6.31 16.94
C ARG A 179 0.06 -7.17 16.92
N SER A 180 0.14 -8.11 15.98
CA SER A 180 1.30 -8.97 15.83
C SER A 180 1.44 -9.41 14.38
N TRP A 181 2.68 -9.71 13.96
CA TRP A 181 2.94 -10.26 12.63
C TRP A 181 2.18 -11.56 12.37
N ARG A 182 2.03 -12.39 13.42
CA ARG A 182 1.24 -13.63 13.34
C ARG A 182 -0.21 -13.38 12.98
N ASP A 183 -0.84 -12.39 13.59
CA ASP A 183 -2.25 -12.06 13.33
C ASP A 183 -2.46 -11.50 11.93
N GLU A 184 -1.49 -10.73 11.42
CA GLU A 184 -1.49 -10.19 10.06
C GLU A 184 -1.37 -11.33 9.02
N VAL A 185 -0.40 -12.23 9.18
CA VAL A 185 -0.23 -13.42 8.33
C VAL A 185 -1.49 -14.29 8.37
N HIS A 186 -2.03 -14.55 9.56
CA HIS A 186 -3.26 -15.33 9.71
C HIS A 186 -4.47 -14.66 9.03
N THR A 187 -4.53 -13.33 9.03
CA THR A 187 -5.58 -12.57 8.33
C THR A 187 -5.44 -12.70 6.82
N LEU A 188 -4.21 -12.66 6.30
CA LEU A 188 -3.92 -12.81 4.88
C LEU A 188 -4.17 -14.25 4.39
N ASP A 189 -3.80 -15.26 5.17
CA ASP A 189 -4.05 -16.68 4.84
C ASP A 189 -5.55 -17.03 4.79
N LYS A 190 -6.41 -16.27 5.49
CA LYS A 190 -7.87 -16.39 5.34
C LYS A 190 -8.36 -15.90 3.98
N LEU A 191 -7.59 -15.06 3.29
CA LEU A 191 -7.95 -14.49 2.00
C LEU A 191 -7.27 -15.21 0.83
N PHE A 192 -6.01 -15.64 0.99
CA PHE A 192 -5.19 -16.19 -0.09
C PHE A 192 -4.62 -17.56 0.26
N LEU A 193 -4.58 -18.42 -0.76
CA LEU A 193 -3.86 -19.69 -0.70
C LEU A 193 -2.38 -19.48 -1.03
N HIS A 194 -1.52 -20.31 -0.41
CA HIS A 194 -0.09 -20.39 -0.69
C HIS A 194 0.67 -19.06 -0.48
N GLY A 195 0.25 -18.27 0.51
CA GLY A 195 1.04 -17.14 1.00
C GLY A 195 2.41 -17.56 1.50
N SER A 196 3.37 -16.65 1.41
CA SER A 196 4.69 -16.80 2.00
C SER A 196 5.03 -15.60 2.87
N ALA A 197 5.40 -15.85 4.12
CA ALA A 197 5.76 -14.84 5.09
C ALA A 197 7.27 -14.85 5.38
N TYR A 198 7.87 -13.68 5.45
CA TYR A 198 9.28 -13.47 5.65
C TYR A 198 9.52 -12.38 6.71
N MET A 199 10.63 -12.53 7.42
CA MET A 199 11.21 -11.50 8.26
C MET A 199 12.66 -11.29 7.80
N ILE A 200 12.96 -10.06 7.39
CA ILE A 200 14.24 -9.68 6.80
C ILE A 200 14.96 -8.75 7.77
N GLY A 201 16.19 -9.11 8.16
CA GLY A 201 16.98 -8.35 9.13
C GLY A 201 17.00 -9.00 10.53
N LYS A 202 17.54 -8.26 11.50
CA LYS A 202 17.85 -8.81 12.83
C LYS A 202 16.58 -8.95 13.69
N MET A 203 16.32 -10.15 14.21
CA MET A 203 15.18 -10.42 15.11
C MET A 203 15.11 -9.46 16.31
N ASN A 204 16.26 -9.16 16.92
CA ASN A 204 16.37 -8.32 18.11
C ASN A 204 16.68 -6.84 17.79
N GLY A 205 16.54 -6.43 16.53
CA GLY A 205 16.79 -5.06 16.09
C GLY A 205 15.79 -4.65 15.02
N ASP A 206 16.20 -3.74 14.15
CA ASP A 206 15.39 -3.37 13.01
C ASP A 206 15.28 -4.53 12.02
N HIS A 207 14.03 -4.83 11.70
CA HIS A 207 13.67 -5.84 10.74
C HIS A 207 12.39 -5.43 10.02
N TRP A 208 12.22 -6.02 8.86
CA TRP A 208 11.10 -5.76 7.97
C TRP A 208 10.35 -7.06 7.75
N TYR A 209 9.03 -6.98 7.85
CA TYR A 209 8.15 -8.09 7.58
C TYR A 209 7.58 -7.99 6.18
N LEU A 210 7.50 -9.13 5.50
CA LEU A 210 6.96 -9.24 4.16
C LEU A 210 6.09 -10.48 4.05
N TYR A 211 4.86 -10.29 3.61
CA TYR A 211 4.00 -11.35 3.11
C TYR A 211 3.83 -11.14 1.62
N LEU A 212 3.98 -12.21 0.85
CA LEU A 212 3.71 -12.18 -0.58
C LEU A 212 3.04 -13.47 -1.05
N THR A 213 2.31 -13.35 -2.15
CA THR A 213 1.81 -14.51 -2.89
C THR A 213 2.65 -14.76 -4.13
N GLU A 214 2.61 -15.99 -4.63
CA GLU A 214 3.04 -16.28 -5.99
C GLU A 214 2.09 -15.62 -7.02
N PRO A 215 2.56 -15.37 -8.25
CA PRO A 215 1.71 -15.03 -9.39
C PRO A 215 0.51 -15.96 -9.55
N PHE A 216 -0.60 -15.42 -10.02
CA PHE A 216 -1.90 -16.11 -10.16
C PHE A 216 -2.40 -16.70 -8.84
N THR A 217 -2.31 -15.92 -7.76
CA THR A 217 -2.79 -16.37 -6.45
C THR A 217 -4.29 -16.66 -6.47
N MET A 218 -4.69 -17.65 -5.69
CA MET A 218 -6.08 -18.06 -5.56
C MET A 218 -6.65 -17.60 -4.22
N LEU A 219 -7.92 -17.20 -4.25
CA LEU A 219 -8.66 -16.89 -3.04
C LEU A 219 -8.91 -18.16 -2.21
N THR A 220 -8.81 -18.05 -0.89
CA THR A 220 -9.15 -19.13 0.03
C THR A 220 -10.64 -19.47 -0.10
N PRO A 221 -11.00 -20.72 -0.42
CA PRO A 221 -12.40 -21.09 -0.61
C PRO A 221 -13.19 -20.98 0.71
N PRO A 222 -14.50 -20.74 0.65
CA PRO A 222 -15.36 -20.81 1.83
C PRO A 222 -15.23 -22.19 2.49
N ALA A 223 -15.05 -22.21 3.81
CA ALA A 223 -14.82 -23.45 4.54
C ALA A 223 -15.95 -24.46 4.27
N SER A 224 -15.60 -25.61 3.67
CA SER A 224 -16.38 -26.84 3.82
C SER A 224 -16.06 -27.43 5.21
N PRO A 225 -16.95 -28.19 5.86
CA PRO A 225 -16.71 -28.69 7.22
C PRO A 225 -15.66 -29.82 7.23
N GLN A 226 -14.38 -29.51 7.03
CA GLN A 226 -13.26 -30.43 7.22
C GLN A 226 -12.05 -29.71 7.82
N SER A 227 -11.62 -30.23 8.98
CA SER A 227 -10.40 -30.03 9.78
C SER A 227 -9.77 -28.63 9.83
N MET A 228 -9.76 -28.05 11.04
CA MET A 228 -9.04 -26.85 11.48
C MET A 228 -7.50 -26.93 11.40
N ASP A 229 -6.94 -27.90 10.67
CA ASP A 229 -5.53 -28.30 10.72
C ASP A 229 -4.77 -28.04 9.40
N SER A 230 -5.15 -27.00 8.64
CA SER A 230 -4.24 -26.49 7.62
C SER A 230 -3.05 -25.83 8.32
N PRO A 231 -1.80 -26.27 8.08
CA PRO A 231 -0.63 -25.62 8.67
C PRO A 231 -0.60 -24.16 8.20
N GLY A 232 -0.65 -23.22 9.14
CA GLY A 232 -0.56 -21.79 8.84
C GLY A 232 0.78 -21.44 8.23
N THR A 233 0.86 -20.32 7.51
CA THR A 233 2.10 -19.89 6.86
C THR A 233 3.19 -19.62 7.91
N GLU A 234 4.25 -20.44 7.90
CA GLU A 234 5.42 -20.23 8.76
C GLU A 234 6.26 -19.05 8.25
N THR A 235 6.68 -18.17 9.18
CA THR A 235 7.54 -17.03 8.84
C THR A 235 8.99 -17.48 8.68
N LYS A 236 9.56 -17.26 7.50
CA LYS A 236 10.96 -17.56 7.18
C LYS A 236 11.84 -16.37 7.56
N VAL A 237 12.93 -16.62 8.29
CA VAL A 237 13.92 -15.58 8.63
C VAL A 237 14.99 -15.51 7.55
N ILE A 238 15.21 -14.32 6.99
CA ILE A 238 16.27 -14.05 6.03
C ILE A 238 17.29 -13.14 6.68
N ASP A 239 18.43 -13.73 7.05
CA ASP A 239 19.64 -12.99 7.40
C ASP A 239 20.36 -12.66 6.09
N LEU A 240 20.29 -11.41 5.63
CA LEU A 240 21.02 -11.00 4.43
C LEU A 240 22.53 -11.01 4.73
N PRO A 241 23.33 -11.91 4.13
CA PRO A 241 24.77 -11.86 4.31
C PRO A 241 25.32 -10.64 3.57
N SER A 242 26.30 -9.95 4.16
CA SER A 242 26.96 -8.75 3.63
C SER A 242 27.74 -8.93 2.32
N SER A 243 27.60 -10.08 1.65
CA SER A 243 28.42 -10.47 0.49
C SER A 243 27.66 -11.40 -0.47
N LEU A 244 26.44 -11.06 -0.91
CA LEU A 244 25.81 -11.74 -2.04
C LEU A 244 25.03 -10.75 -2.93
N VAL A 245 25.79 -9.96 -3.69
CA VAL A 245 25.32 -9.44 -4.99
C VAL A 245 26.06 -10.24 -6.05
N THR A 246 25.72 -11.53 -6.21
CA THR A 246 26.13 -12.27 -7.40
C THR A 246 25.25 -13.50 -7.61
N ASP A 247 24.64 -13.55 -8.79
CA ASP A 247 24.05 -14.68 -9.48
C ASP A 247 22.96 -15.50 -8.78
N ARG A 248 21.71 -15.20 -9.17
CA ARG A 248 20.87 -16.10 -9.98
C ARG A 248 19.52 -15.44 -10.28
N ALA A 249 19.49 -14.60 -11.31
CA ALA A 249 18.23 -14.22 -11.93
C ALA A 249 17.70 -15.44 -12.70
N ALA A 250 16.89 -16.25 -12.04
CA ALA A 250 15.99 -17.15 -12.74
C ALA A 250 15.06 -16.27 -13.57
N LYS A 251 15.16 -16.43 -14.89
CA LYS A 251 14.51 -15.64 -15.91
C LYS A 251 12.99 -15.88 -15.86
N VAL A 252 12.30 -15.17 -14.98
CA VAL A 252 10.89 -14.83 -15.19
C VAL A 252 10.91 -13.38 -15.64
N CYS A 253 10.62 -13.14 -16.92
CA CYS A 253 10.36 -11.80 -17.43
C CYS A 253 9.00 -11.34 -16.87
N GLU A 254 8.97 -10.94 -15.61
CA GLU A 254 7.97 -9.96 -15.12
C GLU A 254 8.54 -8.57 -15.46
N GLY A 255 7.68 -7.60 -15.79
CA GLY A 255 8.09 -6.30 -16.31
C GLY A 255 9.07 -5.52 -15.42
N GLU A 256 9.59 -4.40 -15.94
CA GLU A 256 10.48 -3.45 -15.23
C GLU A 256 9.74 -2.71 -14.09
N ASP A 257 9.14 -3.41 -13.11
CA ASP A 257 8.58 -2.81 -11.91
C ASP A 257 9.56 -2.94 -10.75
N GLU A 258 10.00 -1.79 -10.23
CA GLU A 258 10.93 -1.70 -9.12
C GLU A 258 10.33 -0.79 -8.05
N THR A 259 10.40 -1.21 -6.79
CA THR A 259 9.98 -0.41 -5.64
C THR A 259 11.13 -0.24 -4.67
N LEU A 260 11.48 1.02 -4.36
CA LEU A 260 12.49 1.39 -3.36
C LEU A 260 11.81 2.06 -2.17
N GLU A 261 11.96 1.48 -0.99
CA GLU A 261 11.52 2.08 0.28
C GLU A 261 12.72 2.55 1.10
N VAL A 262 12.75 3.84 1.45
CA VAL A 262 13.75 4.42 2.35
C VAL A 262 13.07 4.84 3.65
N LEU A 263 13.21 4.01 4.69
CA LEU A 263 12.66 4.29 6.02
C LEU A 263 13.71 4.96 6.89
N MET A 264 13.41 6.17 7.37
CA MET A 264 14.34 7.00 8.15
C MET A 264 13.81 7.20 9.56
N THR A 265 14.69 7.12 10.55
CA THR A 265 14.42 7.46 11.96
C THR A 265 15.49 8.44 12.45
N ASP A 266 15.23 9.10 13.57
CA ASP A 266 16.19 10.02 14.20
C ASP A 266 16.67 11.13 13.25
N LEU A 267 15.72 11.71 12.51
CA LEU A 267 15.95 12.82 11.59
C LEU A 267 16.47 14.05 12.36
N ASP A 268 17.32 14.83 11.70
CA ASP A 268 17.85 16.07 12.24
C ASP A 268 16.73 17.08 12.56
N GLU A 269 16.67 17.56 13.80
CA GLU A 269 15.59 18.41 14.30
C GLU A 269 15.51 19.76 13.57
N ASP A 270 16.66 20.34 13.21
CA ASP A 270 16.70 21.63 12.53
C ASP A 270 16.15 21.51 11.11
N ASN A 271 16.49 20.44 10.39
CA ASN A 271 15.90 20.15 9.08
C ASN A 271 14.43 19.76 9.18
N ALA A 272 13.98 19.11 10.27
CA ALA A 272 12.57 18.72 10.45
C ALA A 272 11.61 19.91 10.64
N LYS A 273 12.10 21.05 11.14
CA LYS A 273 11.30 22.28 11.35
C LYS A 273 10.62 22.80 10.09
N GLN A 274 11.13 22.46 8.90
CA GLN A 274 10.49 22.85 7.62
C GLN A 274 9.06 22.29 7.46
N PHE A 275 8.72 21.22 8.18
CA PHE A 275 7.40 20.58 8.13
C PHE A 275 6.44 21.10 9.23
N TYR A 276 6.85 22.11 10.01
CA TYR A 276 6.01 22.68 11.06
C TYR A 276 5.08 23.72 10.44
N LEU A 277 3.83 23.78 10.90
CA LEU A 277 2.82 24.67 10.32
C LEU A 277 3.28 26.14 10.30
N GLU A 278 3.92 26.60 11.38
CA GLU A 278 4.45 27.96 11.50
C GLU A 278 5.49 28.27 10.41
N ASN A 279 6.46 27.37 10.21
CA ASN A 279 7.49 27.50 9.19
C ASN A 279 6.93 27.40 7.77
N ALA A 280 6.07 26.41 7.52
CA ALA A 280 5.45 26.21 6.21
C ALA A 280 4.58 27.41 5.81
N SER A 281 3.83 27.97 6.76
CA SER A 281 3.00 29.17 6.53
C SER A 281 3.85 30.41 6.28
N ALA A 282 4.98 30.56 6.98
CA ALA A 282 5.91 31.67 6.77
C ALA A 282 6.53 31.63 5.37
N VAL A 283 6.96 30.45 4.89
CA VAL A 283 7.51 30.27 3.54
C VAL A 283 6.46 30.49 2.45
N ALA A 284 5.21 30.07 2.68
CA ALA A 284 4.13 30.25 1.70
C ALA A 284 3.63 31.71 1.58
N ALA A 285 3.97 32.57 2.55
CA ALA A 285 3.60 33.99 2.56
C ALA A 285 4.66 34.90 1.91
N GLU A 286 5.85 34.37 1.60
CA GLU A 286 6.93 35.05 0.86
C GLU A 286 6.78 34.86 -0.66
#